data_AF-A0A5N5T6V6-F1
#
_entry.id   AF-A0A5N5T6V6-F1
#
_cell.length_a   1.000
_cell.length_b   1.000
_cell.length_c   1.000
_cell.angle_alpha   90.00
_cell.angle_beta   90.00
_cell.angle_gamma   90.00
#
_symmetry.space_group_name_H-M   'P 1'
#
loop_
_entity.id
_entity.type
_entity.pdbx_description
1 polymer ?
#
loop_
_entity_poly.entity_id
_entity_poly.type
_entity_poly.pdbx_seq_one_letter_code
_entity_poly.pdbx_strand_id
1 'polypeptide(L)'
;MRRSVETSSFLKCRFETSVTERIEKMLKAIKTKDWSSFCDLTMADSNEMHAVALNTFPPCVYMNDTSHAIADFVHQYNAIKIKEEKEEQKICYTFDAGPNACLFIPGKVIEEVSILLPRCFPASNSNSVNISKNNPYWQGIPITNTNPSTLKILRKAFGEQASSRIRTFARFRRFKDSRGSVEDDKHSGRPLSCTTS
;
A
#
# COMPACT_ATOMS: atom_id res chain seq x y z
N MET A 1 18.17 10.08 1.90
CA MET A 1 17.78 11.24 2.74
C MET A 1 18.88 12.30 2.84
N ARG A 2 20.11 12.02 3.31
CA ARG A 2 21.19 13.03 3.44
C ARG A 2 21.44 13.81 2.14
N ARG A 3 21.65 13.08 1.04
CA ARG A 3 21.81 13.67 -0.29
C ARG A 3 20.64 14.58 -0.70
N SER A 4 19.41 14.21 -0.36
CA SER A 4 18.22 15.01 -0.65
C SER A 4 18.23 16.33 0.10
N VAL A 5 18.72 16.35 1.35
CA VAL A 5 18.94 17.59 2.11
C VAL A 5 19.95 18.49 1.42
N GLU A 6 21.03 17.91 0.91
CA GLU A 6 22.13 18.65 0.29
C GLU A 6 21.79 19.17 -1.11
N THR A 7 20.88 18.51 -1.84
CA THR A 7 20.74 18.73 -3.30
C THR A 7 19.32 18.93 -3.83
N SER A 8 18.28 18.63 -3.05
CA SER A 8 16.88 18.77 -3.51
C SER A 8 16.25 20.07 -3.00
N SER A 9 15.94 20.98 -3.92
CA SER A 9 15.14 22.18 -3.59
C SER A 9 13.70 21.82 -3.20
N PHE A 10 13.18 20.69 -3.69
CA PHE A 10 11.83 20.21 -3.35
C PHE A 10 11.73 19.79 -1.89
N LEU A 11 12.79 19.23 -1.30
CA LEU A 11 12.78 18.87 0.12
C LEU A 11 12.66 20.11 1.01
N LYS A 12 13.34 21.20 0.65
CA LYS A 12 13.24 22.48 1.35
C LYS A 12 11.81 23.03 1.30
N CYS A 13 11.22 23.09 0.10
CA CYS A 13 9.83 23.49 -0.09
C CYS A 13 8.87 22.62 0.75
N ARG A 14 9.03 21.29 0.70
CA ARG A 14 8.23 20.35 1.48
C ARG A 14 8.24 20.63 2.98
N PHE A 15 9.40 20.96 3.55
CA PHE A 15 9.50 21.32 4.97
C PHE A 15 8.85 22.67 5.29
N GLU A 16 9.02 23.65 4.41
CA GLU A 16 8.51 25.02 4.62
C GLU A 16 7.00 25.13 4.43
N THR A 17 6.41 24.33 3.53
CA THR A 17 5.02 24.53 3.11
C THR A 17 4.07 23.36 3.37
N SER A 18 4.49 22.10 3.17
CA SER A 18 3.54 20.99 3.07
C SER A 18 3.50 20.06 4.30
N VAL A 19 4.65 19.80 4.95
CA VAL A 19 4.73 18.79 6.02
C VAL A 19 3.88 19.15 7.24
N THR A 20 4.00 20.37 7.77
CA THR A 20 3.28 20.78 9.00
C THR A 20 1.78 20.72 8.80
N GLU A 21 1.28 21.30 7.70
CA GLU A 21 -0.14 21.28 7.35
C GLU A 21 -0.66 19.84 7.15
N ARG A 22 0.12 18.98 6.48
CA ARG A 22 -0.29 17.60 6.21
C ARG A 22 -0.31 16.77 7.50
N ILE A 23 0.59 17.01 8.44
CA ILE A 23 0.57 16.38 9.78
C ILE A 23 -0.73 16.73 10.50
N GLU A 24 -1.10 18.01 10.57
CA GLU A 24 -2.34 18.46 11.23
C GLU A 24 -3.58 17.85 10.57
N LYS A 25 -3.65 17.88 9.23
CA LYS A 25 -4.73 17.25 8.45
C LYS A 25 -4.82 15.74 8.70
N MET A 26 -3.68 15.05 8.76
CA MET A 26 -3.63 13.61 9.02
C MET A 26 -4.08 13.27 10.44
N LEU A 27 -3.62 14.02 11.44
CA LEU A 27 -4.07 13.87 12.84
C LEU A 27 -5.58 14.07 12.96
N LYS A 28 -6.12 15.09 12.29
CA LYS A 28 -7.57 15.33 12.23
C LYS A 28 -8.30 14.15 11.57
N ALA A 29 -7.81 13.65 10.43
CA ALA A 29 -8.43 12.53 9.72
C ALA A 29 -8.47 11.26 10.59
N ILE A 30 -7.36 10.94 11.27
CA ILE A 30 -7.28 9.81 12.20
C ILE A 30 -8.25 9.99 13.38
N LYS A 31 -8.25 11.17 14.03
CA LYS A 31 -9.10 11.45 15.20
C LYS A 31 -10.59 11.38 14.85
N THR A 32 -10.97 11.86 13.68
CA THR A 32 -12.36 11.88 13.20
C THR A 32 -12.76 10.62 12.44
N LYS A 33 -11.83 9.67 12.25
CA LYS A 33 -12.01 8.47 11.43
C LYS A 33 -12.44 8.79 9.99
N ASP A 34 -12.00 9.92 9.46
CA ASP A 34 -12.23 10.32 8.07
C ASP A 34 -11.31 9.50 7.15
N TRP A 35 -11.86 8.42 6.62
CA TRP A 35 -11.14 7.48 5.76
C TRP A 35 -10.74 8.08 4.41
N SER A 36 -11.60 8.92 3.83
CA SER A 36 -11.35 9.51 2.50
C SER A 36 -10.16 10.47 2.59
N SER A 37 -10.16 11.36 3.58
CA SER A 37 -9.04 12.26 3.85
C SER A 37 -7.77 11.50 4.21
N PHE A 38 -7.86 10.44 5.04
CA PHE A 38 -6.70 9.60 5.37
C PHE A 38 -6.06 9.00 4.10
N CYS A 39 -6.89 8.48 3.18
CA CYS A 39 -6.42 7.91 1.92
C CYS A 39 -5.68 8.93 1.07
N ASP A 40 -6.28 10.11 0.87
CA ASP A 40 -5.73 11.14 -0.01
C ASP A 40 -4.42 11.72 0.55
N LEU A 41 -4.38 11.97 1.85
CA LEU A 41 -3.17 12.45 2.53
C LEU A 41 -2.04 11.42 2.48
N THR A 42 -2.35 10.13 2.66
CA THR A 42 -1.35 9.04 2.60
C THR A 42 -0.71 8.94 1.22
N MET A 43 -1.52 8.92 0.15
CA MET A 43 -1.01 8.85 -1.22
C MET A 43 -0.23 10.11 -1.59
N ALA A 44 -0.75 11.29 -1.24
CA ALA A 44 -0.08 12.56 -1.51
C ALA A 44 1.29 12.64 -0.82
N ASP A 45 1.39 12.18 0.43
CA ASP A 45 2.64 12.21 1.17
C ASP A 45 3.71 11.29 0.58
N SER A 46 3.30 10.07 0.20
CA SER A 46 4.17 9.12 -0.49
C SER A 46 4.64 9.68 -1.82
N ASN A 47 3.74 10.20 -2.66
CA ASN A 47 4.09 10.75 -3.98
C ASN A 47 5.09 11.91 -3.88
N GLU A 48 4.88 12.83 -2.94
CA GLU A 48 5.81 13.96 -2.77
C GLU A 48 7.16 13.50 -2.20
N MET A 49 7.20 12.46 -1.35
CA MET A 49 8.45 11.86 -0.89
C MET A 49 9.26 11.27 -2.07
N HIS A 50 8.61 10.60 -3.02
CA HIS A 50 9.25 10.12 -4.26
C HIS A 50 9.61 11.26 -5.23
N ALA A 51 8.84 12.35 -5.27
CA ALA A 51 9.18 13.53 -6.06
C ALA A 51 10.47 14.22 -5.55
N VAL A 52 10.63 14.31 -4.23
CA VAL A 52 11.88 14.76 -3.60
C VAL A 52 13.05 13.83 -3.94
N ALA A 53 12.82 12.51 -3.90
CA ALA A 53 13.84 11.52 -4.23
C ALA A 53 14.29 11.66 -5.70
N LEU A 54 13.35 11.92 -6.61
CA LEU A 54 13.62 12.18 -8.03
C LEU A 54 14.34 13.52 -8.28
N ASN A 55 14.03 14.55 -7.50
CA ASN A 55 14.67 15.87 -7.57
C ASN A 55 16.07 15.93 -6.91
N THR A 56 16.46 14.90 -6.14
CA THR A 56 17.80 14.79 -5.55
C THR A 56 18.88 14.63 -6.64
N PHE A 57 20.12 15.08 -6.43
CA PHE A 57 21.22 14.90 -7.39
C PHE A 57 22.42 14.12 -6.80
N PRO A 58 22.86 12.99 -7.41
CA PRO A 58 22.16 12.22 -8.44
C PRO A 58 20.78 11.71 -7.97
N PRO A 59 19.82 11.47 -8.88
CA PRO A 59 18.46 11.09 -8.54
C PRO A 59 18.39 9.74 -7.83
N CYS A 60 17.43 9.63 -6.91
CA CYS A 60 17.09 8.40 -6.21
C CYS A 60 15.73 7.92 -6.72
N VAL A 61 15.71 6.82 -7.49
CA VAL A 61 14.47 6.23 -8.03
C VAL A 61 14.16 4.94 -7.29
N TYR A 62 13.06 4.94 -6.52
CA TYR A 62 12.60 3.78 -5.75
C TYR A 62 11.45 3.02 -6.43
N MET A 63 10.50 3.75 -6.98
CA MET A 63 9.36 3.19 -7.71
C MET A 63 9.79 2.69 -9.08
N ASN A 64 9.22 1.56 -9.50
CA ASN A 64 9.38 1.02 -10.85
C ASN A 64 8.02 0.93 -11.57
N ASP A 65 8.01 0.38 -12.78
CA ASP A 65 6.80 0.21 -13.58
C ASP A 65 5.67 -0.52 -12.83
N THR A 66 6.02 -1.49 -11.97
CA THR A 66 5.02 -2.20 -11.14
C THR A 66 4.47 -1.31 -10.04
N SER A 67 5.32 -0.51 -9.39
CA SER A 67 4.89 0.48 -8.40
C SER A 67 3.90 1.46 -9.02
N HIS A 68 4.21 1.98 -10.22
CA HIS A 68 3.33 2.89 -10.93
C HIS A 68 2.02 2.22 -11.40
N ALA A 69 2.08 0.98 -11.88
CA ALA A 69 0.88 0.23 -12.24
C ALA A 69 -0.02 -0.05 -11.03
N ILE A 70 0.54 -0.33 -9.85
CA ILE A 70 -0.24 -0.48 -8.61
C ILE A 70 -0.87 0.85 -8.20
N ALA A 71 -0.14 1.97 -8.31
CA ALA A 71 -0.69 3.29 -8.03
C ALA A 71 -1.87 3.63 -8.96
N ASP A 72 -1.76 3.30 -10.25
CA ASP A 72 -2.82 3.46 -11.24
C ASP A 72 -4.03 2.56 -10.94
N PHE A 73 -3.80 1.29 -10.61
CA PHE A 73 -4.85 0.36 -10.13
C PHE A 73 -5.65 0.96 -8.98
N VAL A 74 -4.97 1.55 -7.97
CA VAL A 74 -5.61 2.17 -6.82
C VAL A 74 -6.46 3.38 -7.23
N HIS A 75 -5.94 4.24 -8.11
CA HIS A 75 -6.69 5.41 -8.59
C HIS A 75 -7.94 5.01 -9.38
N GLN A 76 -7.84 4.02 -10.27
CA GLN A 76 -8.98 3.50 -11.03
C GLN A 76 -10.04 2.86 -10.12
N TYR A 77 -9.60 2.05 -9.16
CA TYR A 77 -10.47 1.46 -8.15
C TYR A 77 -11.22 2.53 -7.35
N ASN A 78 -10.50 3.55 -6.87
CA ASN A 78 -11.08 4.66 -6.11
C ASN A 78 -12.06 5.48 -6.94
N ALA A 79 -11.77 5.73 -8.23
CA ALA A 79 -12.68 6.43 -9.13
C ALA A 79 -14.02 5.68 -9.30
N ILE A 80 -14.02 4.35 -9.27
CA ILE A 80 -15.25 3.55 -9.27
C ILE A 80 -16.00 3.72 -7.94
N LYS A 81 -15.30 3.65 -6.80
CA LYS A 81 -15.93 3.80 -5.48
C LYS A 81 -16.53 5.19 -5.27
N ILE A 82 -15.87 6.25 -5.75
CA ILE A 82 -16.39 7.61 -5.72
C ILE A 82 -17.67 7.72 -6.56
N LYS A 83 -17.68 7.16 -7.79
CA LYS A 83 -18.88 7.12 -8.65
C LYS A 83 -20.05 6.32 -8.05
N GLU A 84 -19.75 5.38 -7.17
CA GLU A 84 -20.75 4.59 -6.44
C GLU A 84 -21.16 5.24 -5.10
N GLU A 85 -20.67 6.44 -4.78
CA GLU A 85 -20.89 7.13 -3.50
C GLU A 85 -20.41 6.29 -2.29
N LYS A 86 -19.32 5.52 -2.49
CA LYS A 86 -18.72 4.62 -1.49
C LYS A 86 -17.29 5.03 -1.16
N GLU A 87 -17.06 6.31 -0.86
CA GLU A 87 -15.73 6.83 -0.55
C GLU A 87 -15.06 6.15 0.67
N GLU A 88 -15.87 5.63 1.60
CA GLU A 88 -15.40 4.84 2.75
C GLU A 88 -14.78 3.49 2.34
N GLN A 89 -14.88 3.13 1.06
CA GLN A 89 -14.31 1.93 0.46
C GLN A 89 -13.06 2.21 -0.39
N LYS A 90 -12.59 3.47 -0.46
CA LYS A 90 -11.32 3.81 -1.11
C LYS A 90 -10.18 2.97 -0.53
N ILE A 91 -9.20 2.66 -1.35
CA ILE A 91 -7.93 2.09 -0.91
C ILE A 91 -6.83 3.13 -1.13
N CYS A 92 -5.77 3.09 -0.34
CA CYS A 92 -4.62 3.96 -0.58
C CYS A 92 -3.32 3.18 -0.54
N TYR A 93 -2.34 3.67 -1.29
CA TYR A 93 -0.99 3.15 -1.29
C TYR A 93 -0.05 4.09 -0.55
N THR A 94 1.03 3.51 -0.03
CA THR A 94 2.26 4.21 0.28
C THR A 94 3.45 3.37 -0.14
N PHE A 95 4.52 4.04 -0.55
CA PHE A 95 5.79 3.46 -0.96
C PHE A 95 6.91 4.09 -0.13
N ASP A 96 7.73 3.25 0.49
CA ASP A 96 8.94 3.67 1.20
C ASP A 96 10.15 3.70 0.25
N ALA A 97 11.37 3.47 0.76
CA ALA A 97 12.60 3.40 -0.02
C ALA A 97 12.73 2.10 -0.84
N GLY A 98 11.74 1.80 -1.70
CA GLY A 98 11.75 0.67 -2.61
C GLY A 98 10.45 0.51 -3.39
N PRO A 99 10.37 -0.46 -4.31
CA PRO A 99 9.25 -0.58 -5.24
C PRO A 99 8.00 -1.25 -4.64
N ASN A 100 8.10 -1.76 -3.40
CA ASN A 100 7.02 -2.50 -2.75
C ASN A 100 5.88 -1.57 -2.32
N ALA A 101 4.67 -1.84 -2.80
CA ALA A 101 3.47 -1.12 -2.39
C ALA A 101 2.98 -1.62 -1.03
N CYS A 102 2.76 -0.70 -0.08
CA CYS A 102 1.95 -0.94 1.10
C CYS A 102 0.54 -0.41 0.83
N LEU A 103 -0.46 -1.30 0.85
CA LEU A 103 -1.86 -0.92 0.62
C LEU A 103 -2.63 -0.90 1.94
N PHE A 104 -3.30 0.21 2.23
CA PHE A 104 -4.35 0.26 3.24
C PHE A 104 -5.70 0.00 2.58
N ILE A 105 -6.36 -1.05 3.05
CA ILE A 105 -7.60 -1.56 2.46
C ILE A 105 -8.65 -1.67 3.58
N PRO A 106 -9.84 -1.07 3.44
CA PRO A 106 -10.93 -1.27 4.38
C PRO A 106 -11.34 -2.74 4.44
N GLY A 107 -11.66 -3.23 5.64
CA GLY A 107 -12.12 -4.59 5.82
C GLY A 107 -13.33 -4.96 4.96
N LYS A 108 -14.20 -3.98 4.64
CA LYS A 108 -15.38 -4.15 3.78
C LYS A 108 -15.06 -4.59 2.35
N VAL A 109 -13.87 -4.26 1.84
CA VAL A 109 -13.48 -4.51 0.44
C VAL A 109 -12.22 -5.34 0.29
N ILE A 110 -11.71 -5.91 1.40
CA ILE A 110 -10.50 -6.72 1.39
C ILE A 110 -10.64 -7.94 0.46
N GLU A 111 -11.81 -8.58 0.45
CA GLU A 111 -12.07 -9.74 -0.40
C GLU A 111 -12.08 -9.34 -1.88
N GLU A 112 -12.78 -8.26 -2.21
CA GLU A 112 -12.83 -7.71 -3.56
C GLU A 112 -11.41 -7.39 -4.06
N VAL A 113 -10.66 -6.56 -3.34
CA VAL A 113 -9.30 -6.15 -3.73
C VAL A 113 -8.35 -7.35 -3.83
N SER A 114 -8.48 -8.34 -2.95
CA SER A 114 -7.63 -9.53 -2.99
C SER A 114 -7.83 -10.41 -4.22
N ILE A 115 -9.01 -10.33 -4.84
CA ILE A 115 -9.31 -11.04 -6.09
C ILE A 115 -8.87 -10.20 -7.28
N LEU A 116 -9.07 -8.88 -7.21
CA LEU A 116 -8.69 -7.95 -8.26
C LEU A 116 -7.16 -7.92 -8.46
N LEU A 117 -6.42 -7.76 -7.37
CA LEU A 117 -4.99 -7.46 -7.41
C LEU A 117 -4.15 -8.53 -8.15
N PRO A 118 -4.28 -9.85 -7.88
CA PRO A 118 -3.51 -10.87 -8.61
C PRO A 118 -3.99 -11.10 -10.03
N ARG A 119 -5.23 -10.72 -10.36
CA ARG A 119 -5.69 -10.77 -11.75
C ARG A 119 -5.02 -9.69 -12.58
N CYS A 120 -4.87 -8.49 -12.01
CA CYS A 120 -4.12 -7.39 -12.62
C CYS A 120 -2.60 -7.67 -12.62
N PHE A 121 -2.08 -8.32 -11.57
CA PHE A 121 -0.65 -8.60 -11.36
C PHE A 121 -0.40 -10.09 -11.12
N PRO A 122 -0.53 -10.95 -12.15
CA PRO A 122 -0.41 -12.40 -11.99
C PRO A 122 1.00 -12.81 -11.59
N ALA A 123 1.09 -13.70 -10.60
CA ALA A 123 2.32 -14.42 -10.31
C ALA A 123 2.67 -15.33 -11.52
N SER A 124 3.95 -15.41 -11.87
CA SER A 124 4.41 -16.11 -13.06
C SER A 124 3.89 -17.56 -13.12
N ASN A 125 3.29 -17.91 -14.28
CA ASN A 125 2.84 -19.24 -14.71
C ASN A 125 1.58 -19.85 -14.06
N SER A 126 0.75 -19.13 -13.30
CA SER A 126 -0.56 -19.65 -12.87
C SER A 126 -1.73 -18.97 -13.58
N ASN A 127 -2.26 -19.60 -14.62
CA ASN A 127 -3.59 -19.25 -15.17
C ASN A 127 -4.74 -19.60 -14.19
N SER A 128 -4.43 -20.26 -13.07
CA SER A 128 -5.38 -20.59 -12.01
C SER A 128 -5.08 -19.75 -10.77
N VAL A 129 -5.95 -18.78 -10.50
CA VAL A 129 -6.01 -18.05 -9.22
C VAL A 129 -6.57 -19.00 -8.16
N ASN A 130 -5.76 -19.97 -7.72
CA ASN A 130 -6.08 -20.76 -6.54
C ASN A 130 -5.72 -19.92 -5.31
N ILE A 131 -6.72 -19.18 -4.82
CA ILE A 131 -6.72 -18.54 -3.49
C ILE A 131 -6.95 -19.65 -2.45
N SER A 132 -6.08 -20.66 -2.42
CA SER A 132 -6.10 -21.69 -1.38
C SER A 132 -5.04 -21.36 -0.33
N LYS A 133 -5.20 -21.90 0.89
CA LYS A 133 -4.25 -21.76 2.00
C LYS A 133 -2.80 -22.17 1.65
N ASN A 134 -2.59 -22.82 0.49
CA ASN A 134 -1.30 -23.31 0.01
C ASN A 134 -0.72 -22.49 -1.16
N ASN A 135 -1.23 -21.28 -1.43
CA ASN A 135 -0.64 -20.42 -2.46
C ASN A 135 0.66 -19.76 -1.94
N PRO A 136 1.83 -20.04 -2.55
CA PRO A 136 3.11 -19.51 -2.07
C PRO A 136 3.25 -17.99 -2.24
N TYR A 137 2.37 -17.36 -3.03
CA TYR A 137 2.36 -15.92 -3.29
C TYR A 137 1.48 -15.13 -2.31
N TRP A 138 0.78 -15.83 -1.41
CA TRP A 138 -0.11 -15.24 -0.41
C TRP A 138 0.35 -15.60 0.99
N GLN A 139 0.67 -14.59 1.79
CA GLN A 139 1.03 -14.77 3.19
C GLN A 139 0.17 -13.86 4.07
N GLY A 140 -0.76 -14.44 4.84
CA GLY A 140 -1.64 -13.66 5.70
C GLY A 140 -3.00 -14.30 5.94
N ILE A 141 -4.00 -13.46 6.23
CA ILE A 141 -5.37 -13.89 6.54
C ILE A 141 -5.97 -14.62 5.33
N PRO A 142 -6.50 -15.85 5.47
CA PRO A 142 -7.17 -16.57 4.38
C PRO A 142 -8.42 -15.82 3.91
N ILE A 143 -8.65 -15.79 2.60
CA ILE A 143 -9.81 -15.13 1.98
C ILE A 143 -10.67 -16.21 1.33
N THR A 144 -11.95 -16.27 1.69
CA THR A 144 -12.74 -17.50 1.54
C THR A 144 -13.82 -17.49 0.47
N ASN A 145 -14.15 -16.37 -0.19
CA ASN A 145 -15.23 -16.37 -1.19
C ASN A 145 -14.97 -15.44 -2.38
N THR A 146 -15.47 -15.86 -3.55
CA THR A 146 -15.51 -15.05 -4.77
C THR A 146 -16.95 -14.55 -4.99
N ASN A 147 -17.16 -13.24 -5.13
CA ASN A 147 -18.47 -12.67 -5.43
C ASN A 147 -18.56 -12.27 -6.93
N PRO A 148 -19.64 -12.61 -7.65
CA PRO A 148 -19.88 -12.18 -9.03
C PRO A 148 -19.77 -10.66 -9.27
N SER A 149 -20.02 -9.83 -8.27
CA SER A 149 -19.87 -8.36 -8.35
C SER A 149 -18.44 -7.92 -8.68
N THR A 150 -17.42 -8.66 -8.21
CA THR A 150 -16.00 -8.37 -8.44
C THR A 150 -15.61 -8.47 -9.92
N LEU A 151 -16.26 -9.35 -10.69
CA LEU A 151 -16.02 -9.49 -12.14
C LEU A 151 -16.52 -8.28 -12.95
N LYS A 152 -17.60 -7.64 -12.50
CA LYS A 152 -18.12 -6.42 -13.15
C LYS A 152 -17.17 -5.24 -12.95
N ILE A 153 -16.57 -5.14 -11.77
CA ILE A 153 -15.58 -4.08 -11.45
C ILE A 153 -14.32 -4.25 -12.32
N LEU A 154 -13.85 -5.48 -12.53
CA LEU A 154 -12.72 -5.76 -13.42
C LEU A 154 -12.95 -5.29 -14.85
N ARG A 155 -14.08 -5.67 -15.46
CA ARG A 155 -14.42 -5.27 -16.83
C ARG A 155 -14.55 -3.75 -16.97
N LYS A 156 -15.10 -3.10 -15.95
CA LYS A 156 -15.31 -1.65 -15.94
C LYS A 156 -14.01 -0.86 -15.74
N ALA A 157 -13.10 -1.37 -14.91
CA ALA A 157 -11.82 -0.73 -14.59
C ALA A 157 -10.74 -1.00 -15.64
N PHE A 158 -10.57 -2.26 -16.06
CA PHE A 158 -9.37 -2.72 -16.76
C PHE A 158 -9.64 -3.29 -18.17
N GLY A 159 -10.89 -3.27 -18.66
CA GLY A 159 -11.25 -3.77 -19.99
C GLY A 159 -10.97 -5.28 -20.19
N GLU A 160 -10.76 -5.71 -21.44
CA GLU A 160 -10.31 -7.08 -21.76
C GLU A 160 -8.79 -7.29 -21.59
N GLN A 161 -8.02 -6.22 -21.47
CA GLN A 161 -6.55 -6.25 -21.36
C GLN A 161 -6.03 -6.36 -19.92
N ALA A 162 -6.70 -7.13 -19.06
CA ALA A 162 -6.25 -7.34 -17.67
C ALA A 162 -4.93 -8.16 -17.54
N SER A 163 -4.12 -8.30 -18.60
CA SER A 163 -3.07 -9.32 -18.67
C SER A 163 -1.65 -8.80 -18.76
N SER A 164 -0.86 -9.34 -17.82
CA SER A 164 0.58 -9.46 -17.80
C SER A 164 1.35 -8.17 -17.57
N ARG A 165 1.74 -7.93 -16.32
CA ARG A 165 3.15 -7.65 -15.98
C ARG A 165 3.37 -7.68 -14.47
N ILE A 166 4.30 -8.56 -14.10
CA ILE A 166 5.16 -8.52 -12.92
C ILE A 166 4.57 -9.11 -11.63
N ARG A 167 5.48 -9.77 -10.90
CA ARG A 167 5.24 -10.62 -9.72
C ARG A 167 4.91 -9.75 -8.51
N THR A 168 3.79 -10.01 -7.85
CA THR A 168 3.41 -9.36 -6.59
C THR A 168 3.24 -10.40 -5.49
N PHE A 169 3.93 -10.21 -4.37
CA PHE A 169 3.69 -10.94 -3.13
C PHE A 169 2.86 -10.06 -2.21
N ALA A 170 1.72 -10.55 -1.74
CA ALA A 170 0.84 -9.77 -0.88
C ALA A 170 0.93 -10.28 0.56
N ARG A 171 1.25 -9.37 1.50
CA ARG A 171 1.28 -9.64 2.94
C ARG A 171 0.24 -8.79 3.67
N PHE A 172 -0.73 -9.43 4.30
CA PHE A 172 -1.80 -8.73 5.02
C PHE A 172 -1.52 -8.69 6.52
N ARG A 173 -1.60 -7.50 7.10
CA ARG A 173 -1.60 -7.28 8.56
C ARG A 173 -2.72 -6.31 8.92
N ARG A 174 -3.40 -6.55 10.04
CA ARG A 174 -4.28 -5.56 10.66
C ARG A 174 -3.45 -4.65 11.57
N PHE A 175 -3.94 -3.44 11.85
CA PHE A 175 -3.45 -2.68 12.99
C PHE A 175 -3.56 -3.56 14.24
N LYS A 176 -2.45 -3.68 14.96
CA LYS A 176 -2.35 -4.40 16.22
C LYS A 176 -1.96 -3.41 17.29
N ASP A 177 -2.24 -3.77 18.53
CA ASP A 177 -1.61 -3.12 19.67
C ASP A 177 -0.09 -3.21 19.55
N SER A 178 0.60 -2.28 20.20
CA SER A 178 2.06 -2.17 20.26
C SER A 178 2.73 -3.48 20.68
N ARG A 179 4.07 -3.52 20.64
CA ARG A 179 4.83 -4.71 21.07
C ARG A 179 4.26 -5.26 22.38
N GLY A 180 3.72 -6.48 22.34
CA GLY A 180 3.49 -7.24 23.56
C GLY A 180 4.83 -7.55 24.20
N SER A 181 4.90 -7.48 25.53
CA SER A 181 6.06 -8.02 26.24
C SER A 181 6.20 -9.49 25.87
N VAL A 182 7.43 -9.90 25.56
CA VAL A 182 7.77 -11.28 25.17
C VAL A 182 8.32 -12.04 26.39
N GLU A 183 8.15 -11.51 27.60
CA GLU A 183 8.66 -12.14 28.83
C GLU A 183 8.06 -13.52 29.12
N ASP A 184 7.01 -13.93 28.40
CA ASP A 184 6.41 -15.27 28.47
C ASP A 184 6.69 -16.19 27.26
N ASP A 185 7.58 -15.82 26.32
CA ASP A 185 8.01 -16.76 25.26
C ASP A 185 9.03 -17.77 25.83
N LYS A 186 8.55 -18.97 26.20
CA LYS A 186 9.36 -20.14 26.57
C LYS A 186 10.10 -20.77 25.37
N HIS A 187 10.72 -19.98 24.51
CA HIS A 187 11.59 -20.50 23.45
C HIS A 187 13.04 -20.47 23.95
N SER A 188 13.57 -21.64 24.33
CA SER A 188 14.97 -21.81 24.70
C SER A 188 15.86 -21.63 23.46
N GLY A 189 16.49 -20.47 23.32
CA GLY A 189 17.47 -20.24 22.25
C GLY A 189 17.78 -18.80 21.89
N ARG A 190 17.17 -17.79 22.52
CA ARG A 190 17.50 -16.39 22.26
C ARG A 190 18.52 -15.86 23.29
N PRO A 191 19.66 -15.31 22.88
CA PRO A 191 20.57 -14.65 23.82
C PRO A 191 19.87 -13.45 24.45
N LEU A 192 19.99 -13.32 25.77
CA LEU A 192 19.57 -12.16 26.52
C LEU A 192 20.29 -10.91 25.98
N SER A 193 19.52 -9.83 25.91
CA SER A 193 19.84 -8.50 25.36
C SER A 193 21.29 -8.05 25.49
N CYS A 194 21.81 -7.42 24.42
CA CYS A 194 22.97 -6.54 24.48
C CYS A 194 22.75 -5.46 25.55
N THR A 195 23.55 -5.51 26.61
CA THR A 195 23.80 -4.37 27.49
C THR A 195 24.72 -3.41 26.75
N THR A 196 24.22 -2.22 26.41
CA THR A 196 25.08 -1.09 26.08
C THR A 196 25.59 -0.49 27.40
N SER A 197 26.91 -0.59 27.61
CA SER A 197 27.64 0.22 28.60
C SER A 197 27.72 1.67 28.16
#